data_AF-A0A969Y2R6-F1
#
_entry.id   AF-A0A969Y2R6-F1
#
_cell.length_a   1.000
_cell.length_b   1.000
_cell.length_c   1.000
_cell.angle_alpha   90.00
_cell.angle_beta   90.00
_cell.angle_gamma   90.00
#
_symmetry.space_group_name_H-M   'P 1'
#
loop_
_entity.id
_entity.type
_entity.pdbx_description
1 polymer ?
#
loop_
_entity_poly.entity_id
_entity_poly.type
_entity_poly.pdbx_seq_one_letter_code
_entity_poly.pdbx_strand_id
1 'polypeptide(L)'
;MEPQIGALSLTVIAMTIVFVVLLGLALIITLMKWLSVQKHNEEVKTPEISLDAASAPKNTDTGVAPEVVAAITVALAVYLDRGADQLFVSAIHRLAPSESWAAAGRLENISSSSLVRRSF
;
A
#
# COMPACT_ATOMS: atom_id res chain seq x y z
N MET A 1 45.29 22.74 27.12
CA MET A 1 44.81 21.71 26.19
C MET A 1 43.62 21.03 26.84
N GLU A 2 42.37 21.41 26.56
CA GLU A 2 41.17 20.56 26.79
C GLU A 2 39.96 21.12 26.01
N PRO A 3 39.76 20.72 24.74
CA PRO A 3 38.47 20.88 24.06
C PRO A 3 37.79 19.52 23.74
N GLN A 4 38.34 18.39 24.19
CA GLN A 4 37.88 17.06 23.78
C GLN A 4 36.50 16.68 24.34
N ILE A 5 36.15 17.20 25.52
CA ILE A 5 34.87 16.88 26.18
C ILE A 5 33.67 17.41 25.40
N GLY A 6 33.80 18.55 24.71
CA GLY A 6 32.71 19.15 23.92
C GLY A 6 32.35 18.33 22.68
N ALA A 7 33.35 17.84 21.95
CA ALA A 7 33.15 17.02 20.75
C ALA A 7 32.54 15.66 21.09
N LEU A 8 33.02 15.01 22.16
CA LEU A 8 32.48 13.73 22.62
C LEU A 8 31.04 13.86 23.13
N SER A 9 30.72 14.95 23.84
CA SER A 9 29.35 15.20 24.32
C SER A 9 28.39 15.45 23.16
N LEU A 10 28.84 16.17 22.13
CA LEU A 10 28.02 16.46 20.95
C LEU A 10 27.65 15.19 20.17
N THR A 11 28.60 14.26 19.97
CA THR A 11 28.33 13.01 19.26
C THR A 11 27.38 12.11 20.05
N VAL A 12 27.53 12.02 21.37
CA VAL A 12 26.62 11.27 22.24
C VAL A 12 25.21 11.87 22.20
N ILE A 13 25.07 13.19 22.25
CA ILE A 13 23.77 13.88 22.12
C ILE A 13 23.15 13.58 20.75
N ALA A 14 23.91 13.71 19.67
CA ALA A 14 23.40 13.52 18.32
C ALA A 14 22.94 12.07 18.11
N MET A 15 23.73 11.10 18.58
CA MET A 15 23.39 9.68 18.52
C MET A 15 22.12 9.37 19.33
N THR A 16 21.99 9.96 20.51
CA THR A 16 20.82 9.78 21.37
C THR A 16 19.56 10.34 20.72
N ILE A 17 19.63 11.54 20.11
CA ILE A 17 18.49 12.16 19.42
C ILE A 17 18.02 11.28 18.26
N VAL A 18 18.93 10.77 17.43
CA VAL A 18 18.58 9.86 16.33
C VAL A 18 17.85 8.62 16.87
N PHE A 19 18.35 8.05 17.97
CA PHE A 19 17.72 6.90 18.61
C PHE A 19 16.31 7.21 19.13
N VAL A 20 16.13 8.38 19.78
CA VAL A 20 14.83 8.85 20.26
C VAL A 20 13.85 9.07 19.11
N VAL A 21 14.30 9.63 17.99
CA VAL A 21 13.46 9.83 16.80
C VAL A 21 13.00 8.49 16.24
N LEU A 22 13.92 7.52 16.06
CA LEU A 22 13.56 6.18 15.59
C LEU A 22 12.63 5.46 16.56
N LEU A 23 12.89 5.55 17.87
CA LEU A 23 12.03 4.98 18.89
C LEU A 23 10.64 5.62 18.88
N GLY A 24 10.56 6.94 18.71
CA GLY A 24 9.31 7.69 18.60
C GLY A 24 8.48 7.25 17.39
N LEU A 25 9.09 7.15 16.21
CA LEU A 25 8.41 6.63 15.01
C LEU A 25 7.92 5.18 15.22
N ALA A 26 8.78 4.32 15.77
CA ALA A 26 8.41 2.94 16.08
C ALA A 26 7.25 2.85 17.09
N LEU A 27 7.27 3.71 18.12
CA LEU A 27 6.21 3.79 19.13
C LEU A 27 4.89 4.24 18.50
N ILE A 28 4.89 5.26 17.64
CA ILE A 28 3.70 5.74 16.92
C ILE A 28 3.10 4.63 16.06
N ILE A 29 3.92 3.94 15.28
CA ILE A 29 3.46 2.83 14.42
C ILE A 29 2.88 1.70 15.28
N THR A 30 3.55 1.36 16.38
CA THR A 30 3.11 0.30 17.29
C THR A 30 1.79 0.66 17.97
N LEU A 31 1.65 1.91 18.41
CA LEU A 31 0.44 2.42 19.05
C LEU A 31 -0.74 2.44 18.07
N MET A 32 -0.49 2.89 16.83
CA MET A 32 -1.51 2.88 15.77
C MET A 32 -1.92 1.44 15.42
N LYS A 33 -0.95 0.50 15.34
CA LYS A 33 -1.24 -0.92 15.12
C LYS A 33 -2.02 -1.54 16.27
N TRP A 34 -1.69 -1.19 17.52
CA TRP A 34 -2.41 -1.67 18.71
C TRP A 34 -3.86 -1.17 18.72
N LEU A 35 -4.10 0.13 18.48
CA LEU A 35 -5.44 0.70 18.36
C LEU A 35 -6.24 0.06 17.21
N SER A 36 -5.58 -0.22 16.08
CA SER A 36 -6.23 -0.85 14.92
C SER A 36 -6.58 -2.33 15.17
N VAL A 37 -5.72 -3.07 15.89
CA VAL A 37 -5.99 -4.46 16.30
C VAL A 37 -7.12 -4.53 17.32
N GLN A 38 -7.24 -3.56 18.23
CA GLN A 38 -8.34 -3.51 19.18
C GLN A 38 -9.70 -3.37 18.49
N LYS A 39 -9.77 -2.68 17.34
CA LYS A 39 -10.98 -2.61 16.51
C LYS A 39 -11.35 -3.91 15.78
N HIS A 40 -10.42 -4.87 15.66
CA HIS A 40 -10.64 -6.12 14.92
C HIS A 40 -10.82 -7.34 15.85
N ASN A 41 -10.80 -7.15 17.16
CA ASN A 41 -10.87 -8.25 18.14
C ASN A 41 -12.25 -8.38 18.82
N GLU A 42 -13.29 -7.73 18.28
CA GLU A 42 -14.65 -7.76 18.84
C GLU A 42 -15.72 -8.25 17.84
N GLU A 43 -15.31 -8.93 16.76
CA GLU A 43 -16.30 -9.49 15.81
C GLU A 43 -15.83 -10.83 15.21
N VAL A 44 -15.62 -11.81 16.09
CA VAL A 44 -15.75 -13.23 15.71
C VAL A 44 -16.72 -13.89 16.69
N LYS A 45 -17.99 -13.48 16.58
CA LYS A 45 -19.12 -14.32 16.95
C LYS A 45 -20.07 -14.37 15.76
N THR A 46 -19.99 -15.49 15.06
CA THR A 46 -20.99 -16.04 14.15
C THR A 46 -22.41 -15.67 14.56
N PRO A 47 -23.24 -15.26 13.60
CA PRO A 47 -24.57 -15.85 13.51
C PRO A 47 -24.85 -16.36 12.10
N GLU A 48 -25.25 -17.63 12.02
CA GLU A 48 -26.08 -18.12 10.93
C GLU A 48 -27.30 -17.21 10.77
N ILE A 49 -27.44 -16.56 9.62
CA ILE A 49 -28.76 -16.15 9.12
C ILE A 49 -28.79 -16.49 7.64
N SER A 50 -29.49 -17.58 7.32
CA SER A 50 -30.06 -17.80 6.00
C SER A 50 -30.98 -16.65 5.65
N LEU A 51 -30.68 -15.92 4.58
CA LEU A 51 -31.68 -15.18 3.82
C LEU A 51 -31.35 -15.27 2.34
N ASP A 52 -32.38 -15.70 1.64
CA ASP A 52 -32.49 -16.08 0.24
C ASP A 52 -32.44 -14.87 -0.71
N ALA A 53 -31.90 -15.12 -1.90
CA ALA A 53 -32.04 -14.42 -3.16
C ALA A 53 -32.22 -12.88 -3.20
N ALA A 54 -31.11 -12.17 -3.49
CA ALA A 54 -31.10 -11.13 -4.54
C ALA A 54 -29.66 -10.70 -4.89
N SER A 55 -29.15 -11.20 -6.02
CA SER A 55 -28.10 -10.58 -6.84
C SER A 55 -26.81 -10.12 -6.12
N ALA A 56 -26.05 -11.06 -5.56
CA ALA A 56 -24.64 -10.81 -5.27
C ALA A 56 -23.80 -11.09 -6.54
N PRO A 57 -22.90 -10.18 -6.96
CA PRO A 57 -21.95 -10.52 -8.01
C PRO A 57 -21.13 -11.69 -7.49
N LYS A 58 -21.20 -12.79 -8.25
CA LYS A 58 -20.43 -14.02 -8.10
C LYS A 58 -19.10 -13.74 -7.41
N ASN A 59 -18.95 -14.23 -6.17
CA ASN A 59 -17.68 -14.30 -5.47
C ASN A 59 -16.67 -14.92 -6.44
N THR A 60 -15.90 -14.06 -7.09
CA THR A 60 -14.81 -14.47 -7.94
C THR A 60 -13.71 -14.79 -6.96
N ASP A 61 -13.58 -16.08 -6.68
CA ASP A 61 -12.52 -16.69 -5.88
C ASP A 61 -11.17 -16.50 -6.61
N THR A 62 -10.79 -15.24 -6.78
CA THR A 62 -9.59 -14.76 -7.49
C THR A 62 -8.38 -14.71 -6.57
N GLY A 63 -8.54 -15.17 -5.31
CA GLY A 63 -7.53 -15.04 -4.27
C GLY A 63 -7.16 -13.59 -3.97
N VAL A 64 -8.08 -12.65 -4.24
CA VAL A 64 -7.93 -11.22 -3.97
C VAL A 64 -9.00 -10.82 -2.98
N ALA A 65 -8.56 -10.28 -1.84
CA ALA A 65 -9.45 -9.87 -0.77
C ALA A 65 -10.32 -8.68 -1.22
N PRO A 66 -11.60 -8.62 -0.83
CA PRO A 66 -12.53 -7.56 -1.24
C PRO A 66 -12.03 -6.15 -0.90
N GLU A 67 -11.23 -6.01 0.17
CA GLU A 67 -10.59 -4.75 0.57
C GLU A 67 -9.59 -4.25 -0.48
N VAL A 68 -8.88 -5.17 -1.14
CA VAL A 68 -7.93 -4.83 -2.21
C VAL A 68 -8.68 -4.31 -3.44
N VAL A 69 -9.83 -4.90 -3.77
CA VAL A 69 -10.68 -4.44 -4.86
C VAL A 69 -11.24 -3.04 -4.57
N ALA A 70 -11.68 -2.81 -3.33
CA ALA A 70 -12.14 -1.49 -2.89
C ALA A 70 -11.02 -0.44 -2.97
N ALA A 71 -9.82 -0.77 -2.50
CA ALA A 71 -8.66 0.13 -2.57
C ALA A 71 -8.29 0.49 -4.03
N ILE A 72 -8.27 -0.50 -4.93
CA ILE A 72 -8.02 -0.28 -6.36
C ILE A 72 -9.09 0.62 -6.98
N THR A 73 -10.36 0.35 -6.67
CA THR A 73 -11.50 1.15 -7.17
C THR A 73 -11.40 2.60 -6.71
N VAL A 74 -11.07 2.84 -5.44
CA VAL A 74 -10.88 4.19 -4.88
C VAL A 74 -9.70 4.90 -5.54
N ALA A 75 -8.56 4.22 -5.70
CA ALA A 75 -7.39 4.79 -6.36
C ALA A 75 -7.70 5.21 -7.81
N LEU A 76 -8.44 4.38 -8.55
CA LEU A 76 -8.91 4.69 -9.90
C LEU A 76 -9.89 5.87 -9.93
N ALA A 77 -10.81 5.94 -8.95
CA ALA A 77 -11.77 7.04 -8.84
C ALA A 77 -11.09 8.39 -8.62
N VAL A 78 -10.08 8.42 -7.74
CA VAL A 78 -9.28 9.62 -7.50
C VAL A 78 -8.44 10.00 -8.73
N TYR A 79 -7.80 9.02 -9.39
CA TYR A 79 -6.97 9.29 -10.56
C TYR A 79 -7.77 9.84 -11.75
N LEU A 80 -8.98 9.34 -11.96
CA LEU A 80 -9.84 9.70 -13.09
C LEU A 80 -10.74 10.91 -12.82
N ASP A 81 -10.65 11.52 -11.63
CA ASP A 81 -11.55 12.58 -11.15
C ASP A 81 -13.04 12.23 -11.35
N ARG A 82 -13.37 10.96 -11.16
CA ARG A 82 -14.70 10.38 -11.37
C ARG A 82 -15.23 9.89 -10.04
N GLY A 83 -16.49 10.21 -9.75
CA GLY A 83 -17.16 9.74 -8.53
C GLY A 83 -17.15 8.21 -8.42
N ALA A 84 -17.01 7.69 -7.21
CA ALA A 84 -16.89 6.25 -6.92
C ALA A 84 -18.05 5.39 -7.47
N ASP A 85 -19.22 5.99 -7.71
CA ASP A 85 -20.38 5.32 -8.32
C ASP A 85 -20.25 5.04 -9.83
N GLN A 86 -19.26 5.63 -10.51
CA GLN A 86 -19.09 5.47 -11.97
C GLN A 86 -18.01 4.45 -12.34
N LEU A 87 -17.31 3.87 -11.37
CA LEU A 87 -16.21 2.95 -11.60
C LEU A 87 -16.50 1.61 -10.97
N PHE A 88 -16.79 0.63 -11.82
CA PHE A 88 -17.01 -0.76 -11.42
C PHE A 88 -15.88 -1.63 -11.95
N VAL A 89 -15.11 -2.22 -11.04
CA VAL A 89 -14.08 -3.21 -11.40
C VAL A 89 -14.79 -4.50 -11.78
N SER A 90 -14.98 -4.71 -13.09
CA SER A 90 -15.75 -5.83 -13.63
C SER A 90 -15.07 -7.19 -13.42
N ALA A 91 -13.75 -7.27 -13.60
CA ALA A 91 -13.01 -8.51 -13.43
C ALA A 91 -11.53 -8.26 -13.12
N ILE A 92 -11.00 -9.03 -12.17
CA ILE A 92 -9.56 -9.10 -11.88
C ILE A 92 -9.07 -10.45 -12.37
N HIS A 93 -8.29 -10.44 -13.45
CA HIS A 93 -7.66 -11.65 -13.96
C HIS A 93 -6.22 -11.73 -13.45
N ARG A 94 -5.95 -12.72 -12.59
CA ARG A 94 -4.56 -13.13 -12.32
C ARG A 94 -4.02 -13.80 -13.57
N LEU A 95 -3.16 -13.08 -14.28
CA LEU A 95 -2.31 -13.69 -15.30
C LEU A 95 -1.35 -14.64 -14.59
N ALA A 96 -1.17 -15.85 -15.13
CA ALA A 96 -0.14 -16.78 -14.67
C ALA A 96 1.22 -16.04 -14.58
N PRO A 97 2.12 -16.44 -13.66
CA PRO A 97 3.42 -15.79 -13.50
C PRO A 97 4.13 -15.80 -14.84
N SER A 98 4.07 -14.64 -15.49
CA SER A 98 4.50 -14.42 -16.85
C SER A 98 5.45 -13.24 -16.81
N GLU A 99 6.39 -13.24 -17.74
CA GLU A 99 7.32 -12.16 -17.99
C GLU A 99 6.65 -10.86 -18.47
N SER A 100 5.33 -10.72 -18.33
CA SER A 100 4.53 -9.55 -18.74
C SER A 100 5.03 -8.26 -18.11
N TRP A 101 5.37 -8.26 -16.82
CA TRP A 101 5.96 -7.10 -16.15
C TRP A 101 7.37 -6.75 -16.66
N ALA A 102 8.20 -7.77 -16.88
CA ALA A 102 9.54 -7.57 -17.43
C ALA A 102 9.47 -7.10 -18.90
N ALA A 103 8.50 -7.57 -19.67
CA ALA A 103 8.24 -7.16 -21.04
C ALA A 103 7.73 -5.72 -21.11
N ALA A 104 6.80 -5.33 -20.24
CA ALA A 104 6.30 -3.95 -20.15
C ALA A 104 7.43 -2.95 -19.84
N GLY A 105 8.31 -3.27 -18.88
CA GLY A 105 9.46 -2.41 -18.55
C GLY A 105 10.46 -2.28 -19.70
N ARG A 106 10.73 -3.38 -20.44
CA ARG A 106 11.56 -3.32 -21.64
C ARG A 106 10.93 -2.47 -22.74
N LEU A 107 9.62 -2.58 -22.94
CA LEU A 107 8.90 -1.82 -23.96
C LEU A 107 8.94 -0.31 -23.66
N GLU A 108 8.73 0.08 -22.41
CA GLU A 108 8.83 1.48 -21.99
C GLU A 108 10.24 2.04 -22.22
N ASN A 109 11.28 1.29 -21.82
CA ASN A 109 12.67 1.69 -22.00
C ASN A 109 13.08 1.82 -23.49
N ILE A 110 12.61 0.92 -24.35
CA ILE A 110 12.90 0.99 -25.80
C ILE A 110 12.13 2.16 -26.43
N SER A 111 10.86 2.36 -26.06
CA SER A 111 10.02 3.42 -26.60
C SER A 111 10.55 4.82 -26.23
N SER A 112 10.98 5.04 -24.99
CA SER A 112 11.52 6.32 -24.51
C SER A 112 12.86 6.66 -25.15
N SER A 113 13.74 5.66 -25.36
CA SER A 113 15.03 5.87 -26.02
C SER A 113 14.91 6.29 -27.49
N SER A 114 13.83 5.86 -28.17
CA SER A 114 13.63 6.13 -29.59
C SER A 114 13.22 7.58 -29.89
N LEU A 115 12.55 8.26 -28.94
CA LEU A 115 12.13 9.65 -29.10
C LEU A 115 13.29 10.63 -28.93
N VAL A 116 14.25 10.34 -28.05
CA VAL A 116 15.44 11.17 -27.81
C VAL A 116 16.39 11.17 -29.02
N ARG A 117 16.42 10.09 -29.80
CA ARG A 117 17.27 9.99 -31.00
C ARG A 117 16.71 10.75 -32.21
N ARG A 118 15.42 11.09 -32.23
CA ARG A 118 14.74 11.75 -33.36
C ARG A 118 14.76 13.28 -33.28
N SER A 119 15.29 13.87 -32.21
CA SER A 119 15.32 15.32 -31.98
C SER A 119 16.67 15.99 -32.28
N PHE A 120 17.53 15.37 -33.08
CA PHE A 120 18.80 15.94 -33.56
C PHE A 120 18.91 15.84 -35.08
#